data_AF-A0A2W4MYB8-F1
#
_entry.id   AF-A0A2W4MYB8-F1
#
_cell.length_a   1.000
_cell.length_b   1.000
_cell.length_c   1.000
_cell.angle_alpha   90.00
_cell.angle_beta   90.00
_cell.angle_gamma   90.00
#
_symmetry.space_group_name_H-M   'P 1'
#
loop_
_entity.id
_entity.type
_entity.pdbx_description
1 polymer ?
#
loop_
_entity_poly.entity_id
_entity_poly.type
_entity_poly.pdbx_seq_one_letter_code
_entity_poly.pdbx_strand_id
1 'polypeptide(L)'
;MGMVTNSALTLLRTFAEEAEVGRVVSAHLFARNQGFTFGSAIGGAVLLLVVTGHLGDVNLVRELIASTNAADAPAGAAEAVRSGFAAAVATGAVFGTLGLVSALRMRRFLTPARVALRGEAGRRL
;
A
#
# COMPACT_ATOMS: atom_id res chain seq x y z
N MET A 1 -8.20 -4.90 -1.44
CA MET A 1 -7.79 -3.72 -0.65
C MET A 1 -8.88 -3.21 0.29
N GLY A 2 -10.14 -2.99 -0.15
CA GLY A 2 -11.19 -2.42 0.71
C GLY A 2 -11.59 -3.25 1.94
N MET A 3 -11.55 -4.58 1.86
CA MET A 3 -11.89 -5.45 3.00
C MET A 3 -10.96 -5.22 4.20
N VAL A 4 -9.64 -5.14 3.97
CA VAL A 4 -8.64 -4.99 5.05
C VAL A 4 -8.80 -3.64 5.76
N THR A 5 -8.95 -2.56 5.00
CA THR A 5 -9.13 -1.21 5.57
C THR A 5 -10.45 -1.10 6.35
N ASN A 6 -11.52 -1.71 5.84
CA ASN A 6 -12.81 -1.69 6.52
C ASN A 6 -12.80 -2.54 7.80
N SER A 7 -12.20 -3.74 7.77
CA SER A 7 -12.02 -4.55 8.97
C SER A 7 -11.14 -3.84 10.01
N ALA A 8 -10.07 -3.16 9.58
CA ALA A 8 -9.23 -2.37 10.48
C ALA A 8 -10.02 -1.22 11.14
N LEU A 9 -10.86 -0.52 10.37
CA LEU A 9 -11.71 0.55 10.91
C LEU A 9 -12.74 0.02 11.91
N THR A 10 -13.38 -1.12 11.62
CA THR A 10 -14.30 -1.79 12.55
C THR A 10 -13.58 -2.15 13.86
N LEU A 11 -12.38 -2.75 13.77
CA LEU A 11 -11.58 -3.07 14.95
C LEU A 11 -11.21 -1.82 15.74
N LEU A 12 -10.76 -0.76 15.09
CA LEU A 12 -10.40 0.50 15.77
C LEU A 12 -11.58 1.09 16.54
N ARG A 13 -12.79 1.05 15.96
CA ARG A 13 -14.01 1.50 16.63
C ARG A 13 -14.36 0.68 17.87
N THR A 14 -14.03 -0.62 17.91
CA THR A 14 -14.30 -1.45 19.10
C THR A 14 -13.40 -1.16 20.30
N PHE A 15 -12.27 -0.46 20.12
CA PHE A 15 -11.32 -0.13 21.19
C PHE A 15 -11.27 1.36 21.55
N ALA A 16 -11.98 2.22 20.81
CA ALA A 16 -12.00 3.65 21.08
C ALA A 16 -13.12 4.00 22.06
N GLU A 17 -12.84 4.87 23.03
CA GLU A 17 -13.87 5.52 23.85
C GLU A 17 -14.77 6.39 22.97
N GLU A 18 -16.06 6.51 23.31
CA GLU A 18 -17.05 7.22 22.47
C GLU A 18 -16.63 8.67 22.14
N ALA A 19 -15.99 9.36 23.09
CA ALA A 19 -15.48 10.71 22.89
C ALA A 19 -14.32 10.80 21.86
N GLU A 20 -13.60 9.70 21.63
CA GLU A 20 -12.38 9.64 20.83
C GLU A 20 -12.58 8.95 19.47
N VAL A 21 -13.74 8.32 19.24
CA VAL A 21 -14.05 7.60 17.99
C VAL A 21 -13.83 8.48 16.76
N GLY A 22 -14.23 9.76 16.81
CA GLY A 22 -14.04 10.71 15.71
C GLY A 22 -12.56 10.91 15.34
N ARG A 23 -11.69 11.03 16.34
CA ARG A 23 -10.24 11.22 16.13
C ARG A 23 -9.59 9.96 15.56
N VAL A 24 -9.96 8.79 16.07
CA VAL A 24 -9.44 7.50 15.58
C VAL A 24 -9.84 7.22 14.14
N VAL A 25 -11.11 7.51 13.78
CA VAL A 25 -11.59 7.37 12.39
C VAL A 25 -10.84 8.31 11.45
N SER A 26 -10.69 9.58 11.82
CA SER A 26 -9.95 10.57 11.02
C SER A 26 -8.49 10.17 10.81
N ALA A 27 -7.81 9.70 11.87
CA ALA A 27 -6.44 9.19 11.76
C ALA A 27 -6.32 8.00 10.81
N HIS A 28 -7.26 7.05 10.87
CA HIS A 28 -7.29 5.91 9.95
C HIS A 28 -7.47 6.34 8.49
N LEU A 29 -8.41 7.24 8.23
CA LEU A 29 -8.67 7.74 6.87
C LEU A 29 -7.49 8.55 6.33
N PHE A 30 -6.86 9.37 7.16
CA PHE A 30 -5.65 10.10 6.80
C PHE A 30 -4.52 9.14 6.41
N ALA A 31 -4.22 8.16 7.27
CA ALA A 31 -3.19 7.16 6.99
C ALA A 31 -3.48 6.36 5.71
N ARG A 32 -4.75 5.97 5.50
CA ARG A 32 -5.18 5.28 4.28
C ARG A 32 -4.97 6.13 3.03
N ASN A 33 -5.37 7.40 3.08
CA ASN A 33 -5.23 8.30 1.94
C ASN A 33 -3.75 8.52 1.61
N GLN A 34 -2.93 8.75 2.64
CA GLN A 34 -1.48 8.90 2.48
C GLN A 34 -0.83 7.64 1.90
N GLY A 35 -1.29 6.46 2.31
CA GLY A 35 -0.85 5.18 1.74
C GLY A 35 -1.16 5.06 0.24
N PHE A 36 -2.33 5.51 -0.22
CA PHE A 36 -2.63 5.53 -1.66
C PHE A 36 -1.77 6.52 -2.42
N THR A 37 -1.57 7.73 -1.90
CA THR A 37 -0.73 8.75 -2.54
C THR A 37 0.70 8.27 -2.70
N PHE A 38 1.32 7.78 -1.61
CA PHE A 38 2.69 7.27 -1.68
C PHE A 38 2.79 5.99 -2.50
N GLY A 39 1.82 5.08 -2.39
CA GLY A 39 1.81 3.84 -3.17
C GLY A 39 1.75 4.11 -4.68
N SER A 40 0.91 5.05 -5.11
CA SER A 40 0.84 5.46 -6.51
C SER A 40 2.12 6.15 -6.98
N ALA A 41 2.69 7.06 -6.18
CA ALA A 41 3.94 7.73 -6.50
C ALA A 41 5.11 6.76 -6.64
N ILE A 42 5.26 5.82 -5.70
CA ILE A 42 6.29 4.77 -5.76
C ILE A 42 6.09 3.88 -6.99
N GLY A 43 4.86 3.46 -7.27
CA GLY A 43 4.55 2.64 -8.44
C GLY A 43 4.94 3.32 -9.75
N GLY A 44 4.58 4.60 -9.91
CA GLY A 44 4.98 5.40 -11.08
C GLY A 44 6.49 5.61 -11.17
N ALA A 45 7.16 5.89 -10.05
CA ALA A 45 8.61 6.05 -10.01
C ALA A 45 9.36 4.78 -10.42
N VAL A 46 8.94 3.62 -9.91
CA VAL A 46 9.54 2.32 -10.28
C VAL A 46 9.32 2.02 -11.76
N LEU A 47 8.10 2.24 -12.27
CA LEU A 47 7.80 2.04 -13.69
C LEU A 47 8.72 2.91 -14.56
N LEU A 48 8.80 4.22 -14.28
CA LEU A 48 9.63 5.14 -15.06
C LEU A 48 11.12 4.81 -14.96
N LEU A 49 11.59 4.43 -13.77
CA LEU A 49 12.98 4.01 -13.56
C LEU A 49 13.34 2.81 -14.46
N VAL A 50 12.52 1.77 -14.46
CA VAL A 50 12.77 0.55 -15.26
C VAL A 50 12.65 0.84 -16.76
N VAL A 51 11.60 1.57 -17.18
CA VAL A 51 11.42 1.94 -18.58
C VAL A 51 12.60 2.76 -19.10
N THR A 52 13.09 3.71 -18.30
CA THR A 52 14.27 4.53 -18.64
C THR A 52 15.51 3.67 -18.75
N GLY A 53 15.71 2.72 -17.82
CA GLY A 53 16.83 1.77 -17.87
C GLY A 53 16.79 0.85 -19.09
N HIS A 54 15.60 0.47 -19.56
CA HIS A 54 15.44 -0.37 -20.76
C HIS A 54 15.64 0.40 -22.07
N LEU A 55 15.15 1.64 -22.16
CA LEU A 55 15.27 2.46 -23.37
C LEU A 55 16.63 3.14 -23.50
N GLY A 56 17.35 3.34 -22.39
CA GLY A 56 18.70 3.90 -22.38
C GLY A 56 18.78 5.42 -22.61
N ASP A 57 17.68 6.06 -23.03
CA ASP A 57 17.56 7.50 -23.19
C ASP A 57 16.20 8.02 -22.67
N VAL A 58 16.26 9.06 -21.85
CA VAL A 58 15.09 9.77 -21.31
C VAL A 58 14.26 10.43 -22.42
N ASN A 59 14.87 10.81 -23.55
CA ASN A 59 14.14 11.36 -24.69
C ASN A 59 13.16 10.34 -25.29
N LEU A 60 13.54 9.06 -25.33
CA LEU A 60 12.67 7.98 -25.79
C LEU A 60 11.50 7.74 -24.82
N VAL A 61 11.71 7.95 -23.52
CA VAL A 61 10.61 7.92 -22.55
C VAL A 61 9.63 9.07 -22.80
N ARG A 62 10.14 10.26 -23.11
CA ARG A 62 9.30 11.42 -23.47
C ARG A 62 8.52 11.15 -24.76
N GLU A 63 9.18 10.60 -25.78
CA GLU A 63 8.56 10.22 -27.05
C GLU A 63 7.48 9.16 -26.83
N LEU A 64 7.76 8.14 -26.02
CA LEU A 64 6.79 7.12 -25.63
C LEU A 64 5.57 7.73 -24.93
N ILE A 65 5.76 8.65 -23.99
CA ILE A 65 4.64 9.33 -23.29
C ILE A 65 3.84 10.22 -24.26
N ALA A 66 4.50 10.81 -25.25
CA ALA A 66 3.86 11.64 -26.28
C ALA A 66 3.19 10.81 -27.39
N SER A 67 3.54 9.53 -27.52
CA SER A 67 2.98 8.64 -28.55
C SER A 67 1.51 8.35 -28.27
N THR A 68 0.67 8.55 -29.28
CA THR A 68 -0.78 8.27 -29.20
C THR A 68 -1.10 6.84 -29.65
N ASN A 69 -0.29 6.29 -30.57
CA ASN A 69 -0.46 4.94 -31.09
C ASN A 69 0.78 4.10 -30.83
N ALA A 70 0.58 2.79 -30.67
CA ALA A 70 1.67 1.84 -30.48
C ALA A 70 2.66 1.78 -31.68
N ALA A 71 2.21 2.15 -32.88
CA ALA A 71 3.05 2.20 -34.07
C ALA A 71 4.08 3.35 -34.05
N ASP A 72 3.80 4.40 -33.29
CA ASP A 72 4.65 5.60 -33.17
C ASP A 72 5.62 5.49 -31.98
N ALA A 73 5.58 4.37 -31.25
CA ALA A 73 6.39 4.18 -30.06
C ALA A 73 7.83 3.76 -30.41
N PRO A 74 8.83 4.18 -29.60
CA PRO A 74 10.20 3.74 -29.76
C PRO A 74 10.34 2.21 -29.79
N ALA A 75 11.32 1.72 -30.56
CA ALA A 75 11.63 0.29 -30.59
C ALA A 75 11.93 -0.23 -29.17
N GLY A 76 11.30 -1.34 -28.80
CA GLY A 76 11.45 -1.94 -27.47
C GLY A 76 10.57 -1.33 -26.37
N ALA A 77 9.78 -0.28 -26.66
CA ALA A 77 8.91 0.37 -25.67
C ALA A 77 7.91 -0.59 -25.01
N ALA A 78 7.32 -1.51 -25.76
CA ALA A 78 6.36 -2.47 -25.23
C ALA A 78 6.99 -3.37 -24.14
N GLU A 79 8.20 -3.87 -24.37
CA GLU A 79 8.91 -4.71 -23.40
C GLU A 79 9.41 -3.89 -22.20
N ALA A 80 9.84 -2.64 -22.43
CA ALA A 80 10.20 -1.71 -21.38
C ALA A 80 9.01 -1.40 -20.44
N VAL A 81 7.83 -1.13 -20.99
CA VAL A 81 6.61 -0.89 -20.19
C VAL A 81 6.17 -2.14 -19.45
N ARG A 82 6.21 -3.30 -20.12
CA ARG A 82 5.87 -4.59 -19.50
C ARG A 82 6.77 -4.92 -18.31
N SER A 83 8.08 -4.80 -18.48
CA SER A 83 9.06 -4.99 -17.41
C SER A 83 8.90 -3.96 -16.29
N GLY A 84 8.67 -2.69 -16.62
CA GLY A 84 8.40 -1.63 -15.64
C GLY A 84 7.14 -1.86 -14.82
N PHE A 85 6.05 -2.30 -15.46
CA PHE A 85 4.82 -2.68 -14.77
C PHE A 85 5.05 -3.90 -13.86
N ALA A 86 5.75 -4.93 -14.34
CA ALA A 86 6.09 -6.09 -13.54
C ALA A 86 6.92 -5.71 -12.30
N ALA A 87 7.90 -4.82 -12.45
CA ALA A 87 8.71 -4.30 -11.35
C ALA A 87 7.88 -3.49 -10.34
N ALA A 88 6.95 -2.67 -10.81
CA ALA A 88 6.03 -1.92 -9.95
C ALA A 88 5.12 -2.87 -9.14
N VAL A 89 4.57 -3.91 -9.78
CA VAL A 89 3.77 -4.95 -9.10
C VAL A 89 4.60 -5.72 -8.09
N ALA A 90 5.82 -6.14 -8.45
CA ALA A 90 6.73 -6.82 -7.54
C ALA A 90 7.06 -5.96 -6.31
N THR A 91 7.31 -4.66 -6.52
CA THR A 91 7.51 -3.69 -5.45
C THR A 91 6.29 -3.60 -4.53
N GLY A 92 5.09 -3.52 -5.11
CA GLY A 92 3.84 -3.56 -4.36
C GLY A 92 3.67 -4.85 -3.53
N ALA A 93 4.06 -6.00 -4.09
CA ALA A 93 4.03 -7.27 -3.38
C ALA A 93 5.02 -7.30 -2.20
N VAL A 94 6.21 -6.71 -2.33
CA VAL A 94 7.16 -6.55 -1.23
C VAL A 94 6.56 -5.70 -0.11
N PHE A 95 5.98 -4.54 -0.42
CA PHE A 95 5.32 -3.72 0.61
C PHE A 95 4.12 -4.43 1.25
N GLY A 96 3.33 -5.15 0.45
CA GLY A 96 2.20 -5.94 0.94
C GLY A 96 2.61 -7.05 1.90
N THR A 97 3.69 -7.77 1.58
CA THR A 97 4.24 -8.83 2.45
C THR A 97 4.82 -8.25 3.74
N LEU A 98 5.56 -7.14 3.68
CA LEU A 98 6.05 -6.44 4.87
C LEU A 98 4.90 -5.98 5.78
N GLY A 99 3.84 -5.42 5.19
CA GLY A 99 2.64 -5.03 5.92
C GLY A 99 1.94 -6.22 6.59
N LEU A 100 1.80 -7.33 5.87
CA LEU A 100 1.22 -8.57 6.40
C LEU A 100 2.04 -9.13 7.56
N VAL A 101 3.37 -9.23 7.41
CA VAL A 101 4.27 -9.70 8.48
C VAL A 101 4.15 -8.80 9.71
N SER A 102 4.13 -7.49 9.52
CA SER A 102 3.97 -6.52 10.61
C SER A 102 2.64 -6.72 11.36
N ALA A 103 1.54 -6.93 10.63
CA ALA A 103 0.23 -7.21 11.23
C ALA A 103 0.23 -8.55 12.00
N LEU A 104 0.86 -9.59 11.47
CA LEU A 104 0.99 -10.89 12.14
C LEU A 104 1.84 -10.79 13.42
N ARG A 105 2.94 -10.03 13.39
CA ARG A 105 3.77 -9.77 14.58
C ARG A 105 3.02 -8.98 15.64
N MET A 106 2.30 -7.92 15.24
CA MET A 106 1.45 -7.14 16.13
C MET A 106 0.40 -8.03 16.81
N ARG A 107 -0.28 -8.89 16.04
CA ARG A 107 -1.28 -9.84 16.57
C ARG A 107 -0.67 -10.77 17.62
N ARG A 108 0.52 -11.32 17.38
CA ARG A 108 1.22 -12.16 18.36
C ARG A 108 1.54 -11.40 19.65
N PHE A 109 1.97 -10.14 19.55
CA PHE A 109 2.28 -9.30 20.70
C PHE A 109 1.03 -8.90 21.52
N LEU A 110 -0.09 -8.63 20.85
CA LEU A 110 -1.34 -8.20 21.51
C LEU A 110 -2.20 -9.35 22.05
N THR A 111 -1.96 -10.59 21.63
CA THR A 111 -2.75 -11.75 22.08
C THR A 111 -2.64 -11.96 23.61
N PRO A 112 -1.44 -11.93 24.25
CA PRO A 112 -1.31 -12.02 25.70
C PRO A 112 -2.01 -10.88 26.45
N ALA A 113 -1.87 -9.64 25.97
CA ALA A 113 -2.48 -8.45 26.59
C ALA A 113 -4.01 -8.50 26.56
N ARG A 114 -4.60 -9.02 25.47
CA ARG A 114 -6.07 -9.21 25.36
C ARG A 114 -6.61 -10.26 26.32
N VAL A 115 -5.84 -11.33 26.57
CA VAL A 115 -6.23 -12.37 27.53
C VAL A 115 -6.18 -11.82 28.96
N ALA A 116 -5.17 -11.03 29.30
CA ALA A 116 -5.05 -10.37 30.61
C ALA A 116 -6.23 -9.43 30.90
N LEU A 117 -6.60 -8.55 29.94
CA LEU A 117 -7.73 -7.61 30.09
C LEU A 117 -9.08 -8.32 30.27
N ARG A 118 -9.32 -9.42 29.55
CA ARG A 118 -10.55 -10.22 29.73
C ARG A 118 -10.60 -10.92 31.09
N GLY A 119 -9.46 -11.37 31.61
CA GLY A 119 -9.36 -11.98 32.93
C GLY A 119 -9.55 -10.98 34.09
N GLU A 120 -9.30 -9.70 33.87
CA GLU A 120 -9.61 -8.64 34.84
C GLU A 120 -11.08 -8.23 34.80
N ALA A 121 -11.67 -8.12 33.61
CA ALA A 121 -13.10 -7.82 33.45
C ALA A 121 -13.99 -8.92 34.08
N GLY A 122 -13.61 -10.19 33.95
CA GLY A 122 -14.32 -11.31 34.59
C GLY A 122 -14.11 -11.43 36.10
N ARG A 123 -13.15 -10.70 36.70
CA ARG A 123 -12.92 -10.65 38.16
C ARG A 123 -13.64 -9.50 38.85
N ARG A 124 -14.26 -8.59 38.08
CA ARG A 124 -15.02 -7.43 38.59
C ARG A 124 -16.54 -7.66 38.56
N LEU A 125 -16.98 -8.87 38.18
CA LEU A 125 -18.36 -9.37 38.25
C LEU A 125 -18.43 -10.43 39.35
#